data_AF-A0A351VJW9-F1
#
_entry.id   AF-A0A351VJW9-F1
#
_cell.length_a   1.000
_cell.length_b   1.000
_cell.length_c   1.000
_cell.angle_alpha   90.00
_cell.angle_beta   90.00
_cell.angle_gamma   90.00
#
_symmetry.space_group_name_H-M   'P 1'
#
loop_
_entity.id
_entity.type
_entity.pdbx_description
1 polymer ?
#
loop_
_entity_poly.entity_id
_entity_poly.type
_entity_poly.pdbx_seq_one_letter_code
_entity_poly.pdbx_strand_id
1 'polypeptide(L)'
;RVGMNPYALGMRLFGHIEEQADKGRISFDFQRMTDSGSRKRFDSGASAGKEFIFKVRENLCDYLFLKNHLDQDFIDKHKLFVAGKRLDQQRMVWQYYVKSRKAGDYKQMVQDTLYHPPVISVDQSKGIQGSLYLTHKFEGKQLVQEYIANTMVGIEYLWGGPVHLETSEAQLIPAPATTAKTDQPPEGEIAWQRVVFSMNGRVLSKKKL
;
A
#
# COMPACT_ATOMS: atom_id res chain seq x y z
N ARG A 1 -13.13 10.70 14.42
CA ARG A 1 -12.12 10.66 13.33
C ARG A 1 -12.80 10.09 12.10
N VAL A 2 -12.68 10.73 10.94
CA VAL A 2 -12.98 10.04 9.68
C VAL A 2 -11.81 9.08 9.45
N GLY A 3 -12.08 7.79 9.49
CA GLY A 3 -11.08 6.74 9.33
C GLY A 3 -11.59 5.70 8.34
N MET A 4 -10.70 5.19 7.50
CA MET A 4 -11.00 4.08 6.59
C MET A 4 -10.69 2.77 7.32
N ASN A 5 -11.65 1.84 7.33
CA ASN A 5 -11.40 0.48 7.80
C ASN A 5 -11.02 -0.38 6.57
N PRO A 6 -9.73 -0.79 6.42
CA PRO A 6 -9.28 -1.54 5.25
C PRO A 6 -9.94 -2.92 5.13
N TYR A 7 -10.24 -3.58 6.25
CA TYR A 7 -10.91 -4.89 6.24
C TYR A 7 -12.36 -4.79 5.76
N ALA A 8 -13.08 -3.76 6.22
CA ALA A 8 -14.45 -3.52 5.78
C ALA A 8 -14.49 -3.12 4.29
N LEU A 9 -13.52 -2.32 3.83
CA LEU A 9 -13.38 -1.95 2.43
C LEU A 9 -13.10 -3.19 1.56
N GLY A 10 -12.13 -4.01 1.95
CA GLY A 10 -11.76 -5.23 1.23
C GLY A 10 -12.91 -6.23 1.13
N MET A 11 -13.62 -6.49 2.23
CA MET A 11 -14.78 -7.39 2.24
C MET A 11 -15.88 -6.90 1.29
N ARG A 12 -16.23 -5.60 1.35
CA ARG A 12 -17.24 -5.01 0.45
C ARG A 12 -16.80 -5.09 -1.00
N LEU A 13 -15.52 -4.86 -1.26
CA LEU A 13 -14.97 -4.88 -2.61
C LEU A 13 -15.00 -6.29 -3.20
N PHE A 14 -14.63 -7.32 -2.44
CA PHE A 14 -14.79 -8.71 -2.88
C PHE A 14 -16.26 -9.09 -3.11
N GLY A 15 -17.18 -8.67 -2.25
CA GLY A 15 -18.62 -8.90 -2.48
C GLY A 15 -19.15 -8.16 -3.71
N HIS A 16 -18.65 -6.97 -4.01
CA HIS A 16 -18.96 -6.25 -5.25
C HIS A 16 -18.45 -7.02 -6.48
N ILE A 17 -17.21 -7.50 -6.42
CA ILE A 17 -16.59 -8.29 -7.50
C ILE A 17 -17.36 -9.59 -7.74
N GLU A 18 -17.73 -10.31 -6.67
CA GLU A 18 -18.54 -11.51 -6.73
C GLU A 18 -19.87 -11.25 -7.43
N GLU A 19 -20.61 -10.22 -6.99
CA GLU A 19 -21.87 -9.83 -7.60
C GLU A 19 -21.73 -9.43 -9.09
N GLN A 20 -20.68 -8.68 -9.44
CA GLN A 20 -20.43 -8.32 -10.84
C GLN A 20 -20.15 -9.56 -11.69
N ALA A 21 -19.35 -10.50 -11.18
CA ALA A 21 -19.00 -11.71 -11.89
C ALA A 21 -20.18 -12.70 -11.99
N ASP A 22 -21.00 -12.86 -10.96
CA ASP A 22 -22.22 -13.67 -10.99
C ASP A 22 -23.21 -13.18 -12.05
N LYS A 23 -23.36 -11.86 -12.15
CA LYS A 23 -24.21 -11.22 -13.17
C LYS A 23 -23.58 -11.16 -14.55
N GLY A 24 -22.33 -11.63 -14.72
CA GLY A 24 -21.59 -11.58 -15.99
C GLY A 24 -21.14 -10.19 -16.42
N ARG A 25 -21.14 -9.21 -15.52
CA ARG A 25 -20.77 -7.80 -15.79
C ARG A 25 -19.28 -7.57 -15.97
N ILE A 26 -18.48 -8.63 -15.84
CA ILE A 26 -17.06 -8.64 -16.19
C ILE A 26 -16.83 -8.95 -17.69
N SER A 27 -17.85 -9.47 -18.38
CA SER A 27 -17.76 -9.90 -19.77
C SER A 27 -17.53 -8.75 -20.74
N PHE A 28 -16.92 -9.06 -21.88
CA PHE A 28 -16.75 -8.11 -22.98
C PHE A 28 -18.09 -7.53 -23.47
N ASP A 29 -19.14 -8.35 -23.48
CA ASP A 29 -20.49 -7.93 -23.89
C ASP A 29 -21.04 -6.83 -22.98
N PHE A 30 -20.85 -6.97 -21.66
CA PHE A 30 -21.22 -5.92 -20.73
C PHE A 30 -20.38 -4.65 -20.90
N GLN A 31 -19.07 -4.79 -21.15
CA GLN A 31 -18.19 -3.63 -21.33
C GLN A 31 -18.56 -2.78 -22.55
N ARG A 32 -19.05 -3.41 -23.62
CA ARG A 32 -19.50 -2.72 -24.84
C ARG A 32 -20.88 -2.07 -24.71
N MET A 33 -21.66 -2.43 -23.70
CA MET A 33 -22.99 -1.90 -23.48
C MET A 33 -22.91 -0.45 -23.00
N THR A 34 -23.43 0.49 -23.80
CA THR A 34 -23.44 1.93 -23.48
C THR A 34 -24.73 2.38 -22.78
N ASP A 35 -25.84 1.71 -23.02
CA ASP A 35 -27.13 2.07 -22.41
C ASP A 35 -27.16 1.80 -20.90
N SER A 36 -27.33 2.88 -20.13
CA SER A 36 -27.33 2.82 -18.66
C SER A 36 -28.46 1.96 -18.07
N GLY A 37 -29.63 1.91 -18.72
CA GLY A 37 -30.76 1.11 -18.25
C GLY A 37 -30.49 -0.38 -18.41
N SER A 38 -29.97 -0.78 -19.56
CA SER A 38 -29.59 -2.15 -19.89
C SER A 38 -28.44 -2.62 -19.00
N ARG A 39 -27.43 -1.78 -18.73
CA ARG A 39 -26.34 -2.11 -17.79
C ARG A 39 -26.85 -2.42 -16.38
N LYS A 40 -27.83 -1.66 -15.89
CA LYS A 40 -28.41 -1.89 -14.55
C LYS A 40 -29.17 -3.21 -14.44
N ARG A 41 -29.86 -3.61 -15.51
CA ARG A 41 -30.64 -4.86 -15.58
C ARG A 41 -29.83 -6.04 -16.10
N PHE A 42 -28.59 -5.84 -16.53
CA PHE A 42 -27.76 -6.90 -17.06
C PHE A 42 -27.50 -7.96 -16.00
N ASP A 43 -27.90 -9.17 -16.34
CA ASP A 43 -27.64 -10.40 -15.60
C ASP A 43 -27.63 -11.54 -16.62
N SER A 44 -26.46 -12.12 -16.84
CA SER A 44 -26.31 -13.27 -17.73
C SER A 44 -26.43 -14.61 -16.99
N GLY A 45 -26.65 -14.60 -15.67
CA GLY A 45 -26.66 -15.81 -14.84
C GLY A 45 -25.34 -16.57 -14.84
N ALA A 46 -24.22 -15.88 -15.09
CA ALA A 46 -22.91 -16.51 -15.25
C ALA A 46 -22.48 -17.33 -14.02
N SER A 47 -22.93 -16.93 -12.83
CA SER A 47 -22.70 -17.65 -11.55
C SER A 47 -21.22 -17.97 -11.30
N ALA A 48 -20.33 -17.09 -11.79
CA ALA A 48 -18.88 -17.28 -11.79
C ALA A 48 -18.17 -16.46 -10.69
N GLY A 49 -18.91 -15.91 -9.73
CA GLY A 49 -18.42 -14.97 -8.73
C GLY A 49 -17.23 -15.50 -7.93
N LYS A 50 -17.40 -16.67 -7.32
CA LYS A 50 -16.35 -17.31 -6.52
C LYS A 50 -15.10 -17.65 -7.33
N GLU A 51 -15.26 -18.21 -8.53
CA GLU A 51 -14.14 -18.53 -9.42
C GLU A 51 -13.36 -17.25 -9.79
N PHE A 52 -14.08 -16.17 -10.09
CA PHE A 52 -13.48 -14.90 -10.45
C PHE A 52 -12.71 -14.26 -9.28
N ILE A 53 -13.19 -14.37 -8.04
CA ILE A 53 -12.45 -13.95 -6.85
C ILE A 53 -11.09 -14.65 -6.78
N PHE A 54 -11.03 -15.97 -7.02
CA PHE A 54 -9.76 -16.69 -7.00
C PHE A 54 -8.83 -16.26 -8.14
N LYS A 55 -9.36 -16.03 -9.35
CA LYS A 55 -8.58 -15.47 -10.47
C LYS A 55 -7.99 -14.09 -10.14
N VAL A 56 -8.77 -13.22 -9.50
CA VAL A 56 -8.31 -11.90 -9.06
C VAL A 56 -7.16 -12.04 -8.06
N ARG A 57 -7.30 -12.93 -7.07
CA ARG A 57 -6.26 -13.15 -6.03
C ARG A 57 -4.98 -13.77 -6.57
N GLU A 58 -5.07 -14.60 -7.61
CA GLU A 58 -3.92 -15.22 -8.25
C GLU A 58 -3.13 -14.23 -9.11
N ASN A 59 -3.83 -13.30 -9.77
CA ASN A 59 -3.22 -12.50 -10.85
C ASN A 59 -3.00 -11.02 -10.51
N LEU A 60 -3.68 -10.46 -9.51
CA LEU A 60 -3.59 -9.02 -9.19
C LEU A 60 -2.88 -8.79 -7.87
N CYS A 61 -1.91 -7.85 -7.87
CA CYS A 61 -1.40 -7.25 -6.65
C CYS A 61 -2.36 -6.18 -6.12
N ASP A 62 -2.18 -5.75 -4.86
CA ASP A 62 -3.06 -4.77 -4.18
C ASP A 62 -3.29 -3.50 -5.01
N TYR A 63 -2.26 -2.98 -5.65
CA TYR A 63 -2.36 -1.81 -6.52
C TYR A 63 -3.29 -2.05 -7.71
N LEU A 64 -3.09 -3.14 -8.46
CA LEU A 64 -3.92 -3.48 -9.62
C LEU A 64 -5.34 -3.82 -9.20
N PHE A 65 -5.50 -4.53 -8.09
CA PHE A 65 -6.79 -4.87 -7.50
C PHE A 65 -7.63 -3.62 -7.23
N LEU A 66 -7.07 -2.66 -6.49
CA LEU A 66 -7.76 -1.41 -6.17
C LEU A 66 -7.98 -0.55 -7.42
N LYS A 67 -7.00 -0.47 -8.31
CA LYS A 67 -7.12 0.27 -9.57
C LYS A 67 -8.27 -0.24 -10.42
N ASN A 68 -8.43 -1.56 -10.53
CA ASN A 68 -9.39 -2.20 -11.40
C ASN A 68 -10.80 -2.21 -10.81
N HIS A 69 -10.94 -2.42 -9.49
CA HIS A 69 -12.24 -2.73 -8.87
C HIS A 69 -12.86 -1.61 -8.03
N LEU A 70 -12.13 -0.57 -7.62
CA LEU A 70 -12.73 0.60 -6.95
C LEU A 70 -13.44 1.53 -7.95
N ASP A 71 -14.42 1.04 -8.69
CA ASP A 71 -15.17 1.83 -9.67
C ASP A 71 -16.17 2.82 -9.04
N GLN A 72 -16.76 3.70 -9.86
CA GLN A 72 -17.73 4.69 -9.38
C GLN A 72 -19.01 4.03 -8.83
N ASP A 73 -19.45 2.92 -9.41
CA ASP A 73 -20.64 2.21 -8.96
C ASP A 73 -20.45 1.68 -7.53
N PHE A 74 -19.25 1.20 -7.20
CA PHE A 74 -18.86 0.77 -5.86
C PHE A 74 -18.88 1.94 -4.86
N ILE A 75 -18.28 3.07 -5.23
CA ILE A 75 -18.25 4.28 -4.39
C ILE A 75 -19.67 4.77 -4.09
N ASP A 76 -20.53 4.84 -5.12
CA ASP A 76 -21.89 5.33 -5.00
C ASP A 76 -22.76 4.36 -4.19
N LYS A 77 -22.68 3.05 -4.46
CA LYS A 77 -23.40 1.99 -3.74
C LYS A 77 -23.11 2.03 -2.24
N HIS A 78 -21.84 2.23 -1.86
CA HIS A 78 -21.41 2.25 -0.47
C HIS A 78 -21.34 3.66 0.15
N LYS A 79 -21.78 4.70 -0.58
CA LYS A 79 -21.77 6.11 -0.16
C LYS A 79 -20.39 6.55 0.35
N LEU A 80 -19.33 6.11 -0.32
CA LEU A 80 -17.94 6.41 0.04
C LEU A 80 -17.56 7.82 -0.43
N PHE A 81 -16.66 8.47 0.30
CA PHE A 81 -16.21 9.83 -0.03
C PHE A 81 -14.84 10.14 0.57
N VAL A 82 -14.15 11.11 -0.03
CA VAL A 82 -12.94 11.72 0.53
C VAL A 82 -13.36 12.85 1.45
N ALA A 83 -12.92 12.82 2.71
CA ALA A 83 -13.18 13.89 3.67
C ALA A 83 -12.08 14.96 3.62
N GLY A 84 -12.47 16.22 3.60
CA GLY A 84 -11.59 17.36 3.85
C GLY A 84 -11.74 17.87 5.28
N LYS A 85 -10.72 18.54 5.81
CA LYS A 85 -10.82 19.32 7.05
C LYS A 85 -10.62 20.80 6.75
N ARG A 86 -11.37 21.67 7.41
CA ARG A 86 -11.16 23.13 7.42
C ARG A 86 -11.23 23.64 8.85
N LEU A 87 -10.41 24.63 9.18
CA LEU A 87 -10.47 25.28 10.49
C LEU A 87 -11.57 26.34 10.45
N ASP A 88 -12.57 26.21 11.32
CA ASP A 88 -13.51 27.29 11.59
C ASP A 88 -12.81 28.28 12.53
N GLN A 89 -12.39 29.43 11.99
CA GLN A 89 -11.65 30.44 12.74
C GLN A 89 -12.48 31.12 13.84
N GLN A 90 -13.81 31.20 13.66
CA GLN A 90 -14.69 31.83 14.66
C GLN A 90 -14.88 30.93 15.88
N ARG A 91 -14.98 29.62 15.63
CA ARG A 91 -15.20 28.63 16.69
C ARG A 91 -13.92 27.94 17.15
N MET A 92 -12.79 28.18 16.48
CA MET A 92 -11.49 27.53 16.71
C MET A 92 -11.57 26.00 16.71
N VAL A 93 -12.43 25.42 15.86
CA VAL A 93 -12.64 23.97 15.75
C VAL A 93 -12.45 23.46 14.31
N TRP A 94 -11.97 22.23 14.17
CA TRP A 94 -11.87 21.56 12.88
C TRP A 94 -13.24 21.04 12.42
N GLN A 95 -13.71 21.52 11.27
CA GLN A 95 -14.90 21.00 10.60
C GLN A 95 -14.50 20.03 9.48
N TYR A 96 -15.19 18.90 9.42
CA TYR A 96 -15.05 17.94 8.32
C TYR A 96 -16.14 18.17 7.28
N TYR A 97 -15.78 18.06 6.01
CA TYR A 97 -16.73 18.15 4.90
C TYR A 97 -16.41 17.11 3.82
N VAL A 98 -17.37 16.85 2.94
CA VAL A 98 -17.16 15.97 1.78
C VAL A 98 -16.34 16.72 0.74
N LYS A 99 -15.06 16.36 0.59
CA LYS A 99 -14.15 16.96 -0.40
C LYS A 99 -14.45 16.43 -1.80
N SER A 100 -14.67 15.12 -1.94
CA SER A 100 -14.98 14.51 -3.24
C SER A 100 -15.73 13.18 -3.08
N ARG A 101 -16.51 12.85 -4.11
CA ARG A 101 -17.15 11.53 -4.32
C ARG A 101 -16.67 10.85 -5.60
N LYS A 102 -15.69 11.43 -6.30
CA LYS A 102 -15.15 10.85 -7.52
C LYS A 102 -14.32 9.60 -7.18
N ALA A 103 -14.51 8.53 -7.94
CA ALA A 103 -13.77 7.29 -7.76
C ALA A 103 -12.25 7.50 -7.86
N GLY A 104 -11.79 8.36 -8.77
CA GLY A 104 -10.36 8.69 -8.92
C GLY A 104 -9.75 9.25 -7.64
N ASP A 105 -10.41 10.22 -7.01
CA ASP A 105 -9.92 10.86 -5.77
C ASP A 105 -9.94 9.87 -4.60
N TYR A 106 -10.95 9.01 -4.52
CA TYR A 106 -11.03 7.97 -3.49
C TYR A 106 -9.96 6.88 -3.72
N LYS A 107 -9.74 6.45 -4.97
CA LYS A 107 -8.67 5.50 -5.33
C LYS A 107 -7.31 6.04 -4.90
N GLN A 108 -7.01 7.29 -5.23
CA GLN A 108 -5.73 7.91 -4.85
C GLN A 108 -5.57 7.91 -3.33
N MET A 109 -6.60 8.34 -2.59
CA MET A 109 -6.59 8.31 -1.12
C MET A 109 -6.33 6.91 -0.55
N VAL A 110 -6.91 5.85 -1.13
CA VAL A 110 -6.64 4.46 -0.70
C VAL A 110 -5.24 4.04 -1.08
N GLN A 111 -4.78 4.34 -2.30
CA GLN A 111 -3.44 3.99 -2.79
C GLN A 111 -2.34 4.64 -1.96
N ASP A 112 -2.52 5.88 -1.51
CA ASP A 112 -1.56 6.58 -0.65
C ASP A 112 -1.40 5.92 0.73
N THR A 113 -2.34 5.04 1.13
CA THR A 113 -2.24 4.25 2.36
C THR A 113 -1.57 2.88 2.15
N LEU A 114 -1.37 2.44 0.90
CA LEU A 114 -0.71 1.18 0.62
C LEU A 114 0.79 1.30 0.88
N TYR A 115 1.36 0.25 1.48
CA TYR A 115 2.80 0.13 1.59
C TYR A 115 3.42 -0.12 0.22
N HIS A 116 4.61 0.45 0.00
CA HIS A 116 5.45 0.07 -1.12
C HIS A 116 6.02 -1.32 -0.86
N PRO A 117 5.71 -2.36 -1.65
CA PRO A 117 6.27 -3.68 -1.43
C PRO A 117 7.77 -3.65 -1.72
N PRO A 118 8.63 -4.00 -0.74
CA PRO A 118 10.06 -3.98 -0.95
C PRO A 118 10.51 -5.15 -1.83
N VAL A 119 11.48 -4.91 -2.70
CA VAL A 119 12.10 -5.96 -3.52
C VAL A 119 13.35 -6.47 -2.79
N ILE A 120 13.29 -7.71 -2.31
CA ILE A 120 14.39 -8.37 -1.61
C ILE A 120 14.93 -9.50 -2.48
N SER A 121 16.25 -9.52 -2.69
CA SER A 121 16.96 -10.59 -3.42
C SER A 121 17.95 -11.30 -2.50
N VAL A 122 18.14 -12.60 -2.70
CA VAL A 122 19.19 -13.36 -2.02
C VAL A 122 20.52 -13.13 -2.73
N ASP A 123 21.55 -12.73 -1.99
CA ASP A 123 22.92 -12.58 -2.50
C ASP A 123 23.74 -13.82 -2.11
N GLN A 124 24.09 -14.63 -3.10
CA GLN A 124 24.87 -15.86 -2.89
C GLN A 124 26.37 -15.60 -2.77
N SER A 125 26.85 -14.42 -3.16
CA SER A 125 28.28 -14.09 -3.18
C SER A 125 28.79 -13.55 -1.85
N LYS A 126 27.93 -12.84 -1.10
CA LYS A 126 28.25 -12.24 0.20
C LYS A 126 27.93 -13.15 1.39
N GLY A 127 27.22 -14.25 1.17
CA GLY A 127 26.84 -15.19 2.22
C GLY A 127 28.05 -15.94 2.76
N ILE A 128 28.21 -15.93 4.09
CA ILE A 128 29.07 -16.89 4.78
C ILE A 128 28.36 -18.25 4.76
N GLN A 129 29.11 -19.35 4.69
CA GLN A 129 28.53 -20.70 4.75
C GLN A 129 27.58 -20.86 5.95
N GLY A 130 26.34 -21.25 5.70
CA GLY A 130 25.29 -21.39 6.73
C GLY A 130 24.51 -20.10 7.04
N SER A 131 24.87 -18.97 6.45
CA SER A 131 24.13 -17.69 6.60
C SER A 131 23.31 -17.33 5.37
N LEU A 132 22.20 -16.63 5.58
CA LEU A 132 21.35 -16.07 4.52
C LEU A 132 21.66 -14.58 4.36
N TYR A 133 22.05 -14.17 3.15
CA TYR A 133 22.28 -12.75 2.85
C TYR A 133 21.17 -12.20 1.95
N LEU A 134 20.44 -11.22 2.46
CA LEU A 134 19.35 -10.53 1.78
C LEU A 134 19.79 -9.13 1.40
N THR A 135 19.55 -8.75 0.15
CA THR A 135 19.79 -7.38 -0.34
C THR A 135 18.46 -6.76 -0.71
N HIS A 136 18.14 -5.63 -0.10
CA HIS A 136 17.03 -4.79 -0.52
C HIS A 136 17.46 -3.96 -1.73
N LYS A 137 16.74 -4.12 -2.85
CA LYS A 137 16.85 -3.25 -4.01
C LYS A 137 16.24 -1.90 -3.66
N PHE A 138 17.11 -0.92 -3.44
CA PHE A 138 16.69 0.40 -2.99
C PHE A 138 16.05 1.20 -4.14
N GLU A 139 14.78 1.55 -3.98
CA GLU A 139 13.98 2.29 -4.96
C GLU A 139 13.65 3.72 -4.48
N GLY A 140 14.56 4.34 -3.72
CA GLY A 140 14.36 5.67 -3.12
C GLY A 140 13.47 5.67 -1.87
N LYS A 141 13.06 4.48 -1.39
CA LYS A 141 12.25 4.31 -0.19
C LYS A 141 12.95 3.35 0.77
N GLN A 142 13.15 3.78 2.01
CA GLN A 142 13.68 2.90 3.05
C GLN A 142 12.64 1.89 3.52
N LEU A 143 13.11 0.80 4.11
CA LEU A 143 12.24 -0.14 4.82
C LEU A 143 11.67 0.51 6.08
N VAL A 144 10.47 0.09 6.47
CA VAL A 144 9.85 0.52 7.73
C VAL A 144 10.59 -0.14 8.89
N GLN A 145 11.38 0.64 9.62
CA GLN A 145 12.31 0.15 10.64
C GLN A 145 11.63 -0.66 11.75
N GLU A 146 10.41 -0.29 12.12
CA GLU A 146 9.62 -0.94 13.17
C GLU A 146 9.36 -2.43 12.89
N TYR A 147 9.30 -2.83 11.61
CA TYR A 147 9.07 -4.22 11.23
C TYR A 147 10.36 -5.04 11.09
N ILE A 148 11.52 -4.41 10.90
CA ILE A 148 12.78 -5.10 10.57
C ILE A 148 13.12 -6.17 11.61
N ALA A 149 13.08 -5.82 12.90
CA ALA A 149 13.47 -6.73 13.97
C ALA A 149 12.61 -8.01 13.98
N ASN A 150 11.28 -7.86 14.03
CA ASN A 150 10.36 -8.99 14.09
C ASN A 150 10.38 -9.83 12.81
N THR A 151 10.48 -9.18 11.64
CA THR A 151 10.61 -9.88 10.36
C THR A 151 11.89 -10.69 10.30
N MET A 152 13.04 -10.14 10.72
CA MET A 152 14.31 -10.87 10.71
C MET A 152 14.34 -12.04 11.70
N VAL A 153 13.71 -11.93 12.87
CA VAL A 153 13.54 -13.08 13.79
C VAL A 153 12.78 -14.21 13.12
N GLY A 154 11.70 -13.89 12.40
CA GLY A 154 10.93 -14.89 11.65
C GLY A 154 11.74 -15.56 10.54
N ILE A 155 12.53 -14.77 9.80
CA ILE A 155 13.39 -15.31 8.73
C ILE A 155 14.50 -16.19 9.31
N GLU A 156 15.15 -15.77 10.39
CA GLU A 156 16.18 -16.57 11.08
C GLU A 156 15.62 -17.92 11.54
N TYR A 157 14.42 -17.91 12.14
CA TYR A 157 13.75 -19.13 12.59
C TYR A 157 13.48 -20.10 11.43
N LEU A 158 13.03 -19.59 10.28
CA LEU A 158 12.75 -20.41 9.10
C LEU A 158 14.02 -20.90 8.39
N TRP A 159 15.08 -20.08 8.38
CA TRP A 159 16.35 -20.42 7.75
C TRP A 159 17.20 -21.38 8.60
N GLY A 160 17.15 -21.26 9.93
CA GLY A 160 17.92 -22.08 10.87
C GLY A 160 19.36 -21.62 11.10
N GLY A 161 19.74 -20.42 10.66
CA GLY A 161 21.08 -19.86 10.81
C GLY A 161 21.09 -18.33 10.74
N PRO A 162 22.26 -17.68 10.82
CA PRO A 162 22.37 -16.22 10.80
C PRO A 162 21.79 -15.60 9.52
N VAL A 163 21.13 -14.45 9.65
CA VAL A 163 20.53 -13.72 8.53
C VAL A 163 21.04 -12.29 8.49
N HIS A 164 21.44 -11.84 7.30
CA HIS A 164 21.87 -10.48 7.03
C HIS A 164 20.90 -9.78 6.07
N LEU A 165 20.59 -8.52 6.33
CA LEU A 165 19.75 -7.68 5.48
C LEU A 165 20.48 -6.36 5.18
N GLU A 166 20.95 -6.21 3.95
CA GLU A 166 21.55 -4.98 3.43
C GLU A 166 20.46 -4.05 2.85
N THR A 167 20.38 -2.81 3.35
CA THR A 167 19.40 -1.81 2.91
C THR A 167 19.98 -0.40 3.01
N SER A 168 19.23 0.60 2.54
CA SER A 168 19.55 2.03 2.73
C SER A 168 18.57 2.67 3.70
N GLU A 169 19.06 3.56 4.54
CA GLU A 169 18.26 4.39 5.45
C GLU A 169 18.49 5.88 5.20
N ALA A 170 17.46 6.68 5.45
CA ALA A 170 17.54 8.13 5.40
C ALA A 170 18.34 8.66 6.59
N GLN A 171 19.35 9.47 6.29
CA GLN A 171 20.06 10.29 7.25
C GLN A 171 19.72 11.74 6.96
N LEU A 172 19.08 12.40 7.93
CA LEU A 172 18.82 13.84 7.86
C LEU A 172 20.16 14.56 8.04
N ILE A 173 20.62 15.26 7.00
CA ILE A 173 21.72 16.21 7.14
C ILE A 173 21.10 17.53 7.63
N PRO A 174 21.46 18.01 8.83
CA PRO A 174 20.99 19.31 9.29
C PRO A 174 21.50 20.38 8.32
N ALA A 175 20.60 21.24 7.85
CA ALA A 175 21.01 22.40 7.06
C ALA A 175 22.02 23.24 7.87
N PRO A 176 23.06 23.82 7.23
CA PRO A 176 23.93 24.77 7.89
C PRO A 176 23.09 25.92 8.45
N ALA A 177 23.33 26.29 9.71
CA ALA A 177 22.58 27.31 10.42
C ALA A 177 22.62 28.63 9.64
N THR A 178 21.55 28.93 8.92
CA THR A 178 21.38 30.19 8.19
C THR A 178 20.59 31.16 9.07
N THR A 179 21.13 32.36 9.26
CA THR A 179 20.54 33.44 10.08
C THR A 179 19.32 34.12 9.45
N ALA A 180 18.80 33.60 8.34
CA ALA A 180 17.65 34.14 7.63
C ALA A 180 16.35 33.54 8.17
N LYS A 181 15.49 34.39 8.75
CA LYS A 181 14.10 34.04 9.10
C LYS A 181 13.31 33.81 7.81
N THR A 182 13.16 32.55 7.44
CA THR A 182 12.27 32.11 6.36
C THR A 182 11.18 31.25 6.97
N ASP A 183 9.90 31.54 6.68
CA ASP A 183 8.71 30.90 7.29
C ASP A 183 8.49 29.43 6.85
N GLN A 184 9.44 28.85 6.12
CA GLN A 184 9.42 27.44 5.70
C GLN A 184 10.52 26.68 6.46
N PRO A 185 10.20 25.54 7.11
CA PRO A 185 11.23 24.72 7.72
C PRO A 185 12.24 24.31 6.63
N PRO A 186 13.56 24.41 6.89
CA PRO A 186 14.55 24.01 5.91
C PRO A 186 14.35 22.53 5.58
N GLU A 187 14.04 22.24 4.32
CA GLU A 187 14.01 20.88 3.81
C GLU A 187 15.45 20.36 3.83
N GLY A 188 15.82 19.62 4.88
CA GLY A 188 17.13 19.00 4.98
C GLY A 188 17.34 18.02 3.83
N GLU A 189 18.53 18.04 3.23
CA GLU A 189 18.89 17.06 2.21
C GLU A 189 18.89 15.65 2.81
N ILE A 190 18.14 14.74 2.19
CA ILE A 190 18.11 13.33 2.59
C ILE A 190 19.32 12.64 1.97
N ALA A 191 20.30 12.29 2.80
CA ALA A 191 21.37 11.39 2.40
C ALA A 191 20.98 9.94 2.69
N TRP A 192 21.34 9.02 1.79
CA TRP A 192 21.05 7.60 1.95
C TRP A 192 22.30 6.86 2.44
N GLN A 193 22.25 6.34 3.66
CA GLN A 193 23.34 5.56 4.24
C GLN A 193 23.06 4.07 4.05
N ARG A 194 24.02 3.33 3.49
CA ARG A 194 23.95 1.86 3.41
C ARG A 194 24.19 1.27 4.80
N VAL A 195 23.35 0.31 5.17
CA VAL A 195 23.40 -0.40 6.44
C VAL A 195 23.17 -1.89 6.23
N VAL A 196 23.76 -2.70 7.10
CA VAL A 196 23.49 -4.14 7.20
C VAL A 196 22.94 -4.42 8.59
N PHE A 197 21.75 -4.99 8.62
CA PHE A 197 21.19 -5.63 9.80
C PHE A 197 21.65 -7.08 9.84
N SER A 198 22.03 -7.58 11.01
CA SER A 198 22.38 -8.98 11.22
C SER A 198 21.56 -9.54 12.38
N MET A 199 20.90 -10.67 12.14
CA MET A 199 20.15 -11.43 13.13
C MET A 199 20.86 -12.76 13.39
N ASN A 200 21.23 -13.00 14.64
CA ASN A 200 21.82 -14.26 15.09
C ASN A 200 21.45 -14.52 16.56
N GLY A 201 20.93 -15.70 16.87
CA GLY A 201 20.43 -16.06 18.19
C GLY A 201 19.33 -15.13 18.69
N ARG A 202 18.45 -14.62 17.81
CA ARG A 202 17.43 -13.60 18.10
C ARG A 202 17.98 -12.25 18.57
N VAL A 203 19.27 -11.99 18.36
CA VAL A 203 19.90 -10.70 18.65
C VAL A 203 20.08 -9.94 17.34
N LEU A 204 19.43 -8.78 17.25
CA LEU A 204 19.58 -7.86 16.12
C LEU A 204 20.78 -6.94 16.37
N SER A 205 21.66 -6.86 15.37
CA SER A 205 22.73 -5.86 15.31
C SER A 205 22.66 -5.08 14.00
N LYS A 206 23.24 -3.88 13.99
CA LYS A 206 23.23 -2.97 12.84
C LYS A 206 24.63 -2.41 12.63
N LYS A 207 25.10 -2.47 11.40
CA LYS A 207 26.39 -1.91 10.96
C LYS A 207 26.19 -0.97 9.77
N LYS A 208 26.88 0.16 9.78
CA LYS A 208 26.96 1.07 8.61
C LYS A 208 28.04 0.56 7.65
N LEU A 209 27.76 0.61 6.35
CA LEU A 209 28.72 0.31 5.29
C LEU A 209 29.43 1.57 4.79
#